data_AF-A0A924N608-F1
#
_entry.id   AF-A0A924N608-F1
#
_cell.length_a   1.000
_cell.length_b   1.000
_cell.length_c   1.000
_cell.angle_alpha   90.00
_cell.angle_beta   90.00
_cell.angle_gamma   90.00
#
_symmetry.space_group_name_H-M   'P 1'
#
loop_
_entity.id
_entity.type
_entity.pdbx_description
1 polymer ?
#
loop_
_entity_poly.entity_id
_entity_poly.type
_entity_poly.pdbx_seq_one_letter_code
_entity_poly.pdbx_strand_id
1 'polypeptide(L)'
;MSESNDHWKTVLQRGGAALAFKIIDPASAKPTMIAEPAPQKRALPVMVYYAVAASAVVDSWVAGGDGQVLIDRPAILARQRLLNAKAAEPPGSTPSPFSTGYATIYKLELARLAWLAIIDDPAQRLEALAATFAPPELRTKLV
;
A
#
# COMPACT_ATOMS: atom_id res chain seq x y z
N MET A 1 -23.04 14.73 -8.24
CA MET A 1 -22.03 13.70 -8.57
C MET A 1 -20.61 14.01 -8.07
N SER A 2 -20.28 15.21 -7.55
CA SER A 2 -18.92 15.55 -7.08
C SER A 2 -18.63 15.11 -5.63
N GLU A 3 -19.55 15.37 -4.70
CA GLU A 3 -19.29 15.18 -3.26
C GLU A 3 -19.03 13.72 -2.85
N SER A 4 -19.74 12.77 -3.46
CA SER A 4 -19.53 11.33 -3.20
C SER A 4 -18.15 10.86 -3.70
N ASN A 5 -17.70 11.35 -4.87
CA ASN A 5 -16.38 11.00 -5.39
C ASN A 5 -15.25 11.58 -4.54
N ASP A 6 -15.43 12.80 -4.03
CA ASP A 6 -14.43 13.45 -3.19
C ASP A 6 -14.32 12.81 -1.80
N HIS A 7 -15.43 12.27 -1.27
CA HIS A 7 -15.42 11.43 -0.08
C HIS A 7 -14.51 10.21 -0.27
N TRP A 8 -14.71 9.42 -1.34
CA TRP A 8 -13.94 8.20 -1.57
C TRP A 8 -12.46 8.47 -1.85
N LYS A 9 -12.13 9.53 -2.59
CA LYS A 9 -10.73 9.97 -2.76
C LYS A 9 -10.08 10.26 -1.42
N THR A 10 -10.79 10.95 -0.51
CA THR A 10 -10.29 11.27 0.83
C THR A 10 -10.07 10.00 1.66
N VAL A 11 -11.00 9.04 1.60
CA VAL A 11 -10.88 7.75 2.28
C VAL A 11 -9.65 6.98 1.78
N LEU A 12 -9.46 6.89 0.46
CA LEU A 12 -8.33 6.19 -0.15
C LEU A 12 -6.99 6.88 0.12
N GLN A 13 -6.93 8.21 0.08
CA GLN A 13 -5.72 8.97 0.45
C GLN A 13 -5.33 8.73 1.91
N ARG A 14 -6.30 8.71 2.83
CA ARG A 14 -6.06 8.39 4.24
C ARG A 14 -5.62 6.94 4.42
N GLY A 15 -6.21 6.01 3.67
CA GLY A 15 -5.79 4.61 3.65
C GLY A 15 -4.35 4.44 3.18
N GLY A 16 -4.00 5.02 2.03
CA GLY A 16 -2.63 5.02 1.52
C GLY A 16 -1.64 5.67 2.50
N ALA A 17 -2.01 6.79 3.12
CA ALA A 17 -1.18 7.45 4.13
C ALA A 17 -0.86 6.55 5.33
N ALA A 18 -1.83 5.71 5.73
CA ALA A 18 -1.71 4.75 6.82
C ALA A 18 -1.03 3.41 6.44
N LEU A 19 -0.45 3.29 5.24
CA LEU A 19 0.43 2.17 4.88
C LEU A 19 1.88 2.37 5.35
N ALA A 20 2.52 1.27 5.68
CA ALA A 20 3.97 1.13 5.79
C ALA A 20 4.47 0.16 4.70
N PHE A 21 5.73 0.30 4.32
CA PHE A 21 6.38 -0.59 3.35
C PHE A 21 7.58 -1.25 4.00
N LYS A 22 7.57 -2.58 4.02
CA LYS A 22 8.56 -3.40 4.71
C LYS A 22 9.31 -4.28 3.73
N ILE A 23 10.64 -4.33 3.88
CA ILE A 23 11.48 -5.29 3.16
C ILE A 23 11.46 -6.63 3.89
N ILE A 24 11.16 -7.72 3.19
CA ILE A 24 11.10 -9.07 3.77
C ILE A 24 12.44 -9.78 3.68
N ASP A 25 13.24 -9.47 2.66
CA ASP A 25 14.55 -10.10 2.45
C ASP A 25 15.58 -9.05 1.98
N PRO A 26 16.15 -8.27 2.92
CA PRO A 26 17.06 -7.18 2.58
C PRO A 26 18.42 -7.65 2.09
N ALA A 27 18.81 -8.90 2.39
CA ALA A 27 20.12 -9.45 2.03
C ALA A 27 20.11 -10.24 0.72
N SER A 28 18.94 -10.56 0.17
CA SER A 28 18.81 -11.23 -1.12
C SER A 28 19.24 -10.33 -2.28
N ALA A 29 19.80 -10.96 -3.31
CA ALA A 29 20.09 -10.33 -4.60
C ALA A 29 18.84 -9.77 -5.29
N LYS A 30 17.65 -10.21 -4.87
CA LYS A 30 16.34 -9.71 -5.32
C LYS A 30 15.50 -9.38 -4.08
N PRO A 31 15.67 -8.19 -3.48
CA PRO A 31 14.91 -7.81 -2.30
C PRO A 31 13.42 -7.73 -2.64
N THR A 32 12.59 -8.15 -1.69
CA THR A 32 11.13 -8.07 -1.80
C THR A 32 10.59 -7.08 -0.78
N MET A 33 9.51 -6.40 -1.17
CA MET A 33 8.80 -5.44 -0.35
C MET A 33 7.33 -5.84 -0.26
N ILE A 34 6.70 -5.56 0.86
CA ILE A 34 5.25 -5.64 1.05
C ILE A 34 4.72 -4.33 1.62
N ALA A 35 3.49 -3.99 1.25
CA ALA A 35 2.69 -3.00 1.95
C ALA A 35 1.94 -3.66 3.12
N GLU A 36 1.97 -3.02 4.29
CA GLU A 36 1.23 -3.45 5.48
C GLU A 36 0.61 -2.23 6.21
N PRO A 37 -0.45 -2.41 7.01
CA PRO A 37 -0.94 -1.34 7.88
C PRO A 37 0.18 -0.81 8.77
N ALA A 38 0.43 0.50 8.71
CA ALA A 38 1.37 1.13 9.62
C ALA A 38 0.85 1.07 11.06
N PRO A 39 1.72 0.99 12.09
CA PRO A 39 1.30 1.06 13.48
C PRO A 39 0.48 2.33 13.75
N GLN A 40 -0.73 2.17 14.29
CA GLN A 40 -1.65 3.28 14.56
C GLN A 40 -1.69 3.60 16.05
N LYS A 41 -1.60 4.89 16.39
CA LYS A 41 -1.78 5.35 17.79
C LYS A 41 -3.24 5.32 18.25
N ARG A 42 -4.18 5.28 17.30
CA ARG A 42 -5.63 5.27 17.53
C ARG A 42 -6.29 4.36 16.51
N ALA A 43 -7.44 3.79 16.87
CA ALA A 43 -8.23 3.02 15.91
C ALA A 43 -8.59 3.89 14.69
N LEU A 44 -8.40 3.32 13.49
CA LEU A 44 -8.83 3.96 12.26
C LEU A 44 -10.36 3.81 12.12
N PRO A 45 -11.04 4.79 11.52
CA PRO A 45 -12.41 4.59 11.06
C PRO A 45 -12.48 3.38 10.12
N VAL A 46 -13.55 2.59 10.20
CA VAL A 46 -13.70 1.32 9.46
C VAL A 46 -13.40 1.48 7.97
N MET A 47 -13.96 2.50 7.31
CA MET A 47 -13.72 2.74 5.89
C MET A 47 -12.26 3.07 5.56
N VAL A 48 -11.55 3.75 6.46
CA VAL A 48 -10.12 4.03 6.29
C VAL A 48 -9.32 2.76 6.48
N TYR A 49 -9.68 1.90 7.44
CA TYR A 49 -9.06 0.59 7.60
C TYR A 49 -9.24 -0.28 6.34
N TYR A 50 -10.45 -0.33 5.78
CA TYR A 50 -10.68 -1.02 4.50
C TYR A 50 -9.84 -0.43 3.36
N ALA A 51 -9.67 0.89 3.31
CA ALA A 51 -8.76 1.52 2.36
C ALA A 51 -7.29 1.13 2.54
N VAL A 52 -6.81 0.96 3.79
CA VAL A 52 -5.47 0.43 4.05
C VAL A 52 -5.35 -0.99 3.52
N ALA A 53 -6.28 -1.88 3.88
CA ALA A 53 -6.30 -3.27 3.48
C ALA A 53 -6.36 -3.43 1.95
N ALA A 54 -7.27 -2.71 1.29
CA ALA A 54 -7.39 -2.70 -0.16
C ALA A 54 -6.11 -2.18 -0.83
N SER A 55 -5.48 -1.13 -0.29
CA SER A 55 -4.22 -0.62 -0.84
C SER A 55 -3.07 -1.63 -0.71
N ALA A 56 -3.06 -2.44 0.35
CA ALA A 56 -2.09 -3.53 0.51
C ALA A 56 -2.33 -4.68 -0.48
N VAL A 57 -3.60 -5.02 -0.75
CA VAL A 57 -3.97 -5.96 -1.82
C VAL A 57 -3.52 -5.42 -3.18
N VAL A 58 -3.75 -4.13 -3.47
CA VAL A 58 -3.28 -3.50 -4.71
C VAL A 58 -1.75 -3.51 -4.83
N ASP A 59 -0.99 -3.34 -3.75
CA ASP A 59 0.48 -3.51 -3.79
C ASP A 59 0.87 -4.92 -4.25
N SER A 60 0.14 -5.95 -3.83
CA SER A 60 0.38 -7.33 -4.29
C SER A 60 0.14 -7.49 -5.79
N TRP A 61 -0.85 -6.78 -6.36
CA TRP A 61 -1.10 -6.76 -7.80
C TRP A 61 0.02 -6.05 -8.55
N VAL A 62 0.50 -4.91 -8.04
CA VAL A 62 1.65 -4.21 -8.64
C VAL A 62 2.92 -5.06 -8.57
N ALA A 63 3.10 -5.83 -7.49
CA ALA A 63 4.23 -6.72 -7.31
C ALA A 63 4.19 -7.94 -8.26
N GLY A 64 3.02 -8.55 -8.42
CA GLY A 64 2.83 -9.78 -9.21
C GLY A 64 2.51 -9.53 -10.68
N GLY A 65 2.02 -8.35 -11.04
CA GLY A 65 1.54 -8.04 -12.38
C GLY A 65 0.16 -8.64 -12.70
N ASP A 66 -0.55 -9.17 -11.70
CA ASP A 66 -1.87 -9.78 -11.83
C ASP A 66 -2.84 -9.13 -10.84
N GLY A 67 -3.95 -8.61 -11.34
CA GLY A 67 -4.90 -7.82 -10.56
C GLY A 67 -6.17 -7.48 -11.33
N GLN A 68 -7.15 -6.91 -10.62
CA GLN A 68 -8.47 -6.59 -11.20
C GLN A 68 -8.46 -5.34 -12.10
N VAL A 69 -7.37 -4.57 -12.09
CA VAL A 69 -7.18 -3.36 -12.88
C VAL A 69 -5.88 -3.41 -13.65
N LEU A 70 -5.80 -2.68 -14.76
CA LEU A 70 -4.58 -2.53 -15.52
C LEU A 70 -3.51 -1.82 -14.69
N ILE A 71 -2.42 -2.52 -14.38
CA ILE A 71 -1.26 -1.94 -13.72
C ILE A 71 -0.39 -1.25 -14.76
N ASP A 72 -0.31 0.07 -14.69
CA ASP A 72 0.49 0.87 -15.61
C ASP A 72 1.95 0.98 -15.19
N ARG A 73 2.79 1.37 -16.17
CA ARG A 73 4.23 1.53 -15.96
C ARG A 73 4.58 2.53 -14.84
N PRO A 74 3.88 3.67 -14.66
CA PRO A 74 4.13 4.57 -13.53
C PRO A 74 4.05 3.89 -12.16
N ALA A 75 3.01 3.09 -11.90
CA ALA A 75 2.87 2.39 -10.62
C ALA A 75 4.02 1.39 -10.37
N ILE A 76 4.40 0.63 -11.42
CA ILE A 76 5.55 -0.31 -11.36
C ILE A 76 6.84 0.43 -11.04
N LEU A 77 7.11 1.55 -11.72
CA LEU A 77 8.32 2.34 -11.51
C LEU A 77 8.35 3.01 -10.13
N ALA A 78 7.20 3.49 -9.64
CA ALA A 78 7.09 4.06 -8.30
C ALA A 78 7.42 3.01 -7.22
N ARG A 79 6.86 1.79 -7.36
CA ARG A 79 7.17 0.66 -6.48
C ARG A 79 8.65 0.30 -6.52
N GLN A 80 9.23 0.18 -7.72
CA GLN A 80 10.63 -0.20 -7.90
C GLN A 80 11.59 0.82 -7.29
N ARG A 81 11.31 2.12 -7.45
CA ARG A 81 12.12 3.19 -6.85
C ARG A 81 12.09 3.13 -5.33
N LEU A 82 10.90 2.92 -4.76
CA LEU A 82 10.77 2.75 -3.32
C LEU A 82 11.53 1.51 -2.83
N LEU A 83 11.33 0.36 -3.47
CA LEU A 83 12.01 -0.89 -3.15
C LEU A 83 13.54 -0.70 -3.14
N ASN A 84 14.09 -0.13 -4.22
CA ASN A 84 15.53 0.12 -4.33
C ASN A 84 16.04 1.08 -3.25
N ALA A 85 15.31 2.16 -2.98
CA ALA A 85 15.69 3.11 -1.94
C ALA A 85 15.69 2.46 -0.55
N LYS A 86 14.69 1.64 -0.22
CA LYS A 86 14.63 0.92 1.06
C LYS A 86 15.68 -0.18 1.18
N ALA A 87 15.99 -0.89 0.10
CA ALA A 87 17.02 -1.93 0.10
C ALA A 87 18.44 -1.36 0.26
N ALA A 88 18.66 -0.10 -0.14
CA ALA A 88 19.93 0.59 0.05
C ALA A 88 20.11 1.17 1.47
N GLU A 89 19.06 1.20 2.29
CA GLU A 89 19.15 1.70 3.67
C GLU A 89 19.87 0.69 4.57
N PRO A 90 20.86 1.12 5.39
CA PRO A 90 21.46 0.24 6.38
C PRO A 90 20.40 -0.33 7.33
N PRO A 91 20.50 -1.60 7.76
CA PRO A 91 19.57 -2.19 8.71
C PRO A 91 19.45 -1.37 10.00
N GLY A 92 18.22 -1.09 10.44
CA GLY A 92 17.95 -0.32 11.66
C GLY A 92 18.14 1.20 11.52
N SER A 93 18.50 1.70 10.33
CA SER A 93 18.59 3.14 10.08
C SER A 93 17.20 3.81 10.01
N THR A 94 17.16 5.09 10.36
CA THR A 94 15.98 5.94 10.15
C THR A 94 15.72 6.07 8.64
N PRO A 95 14.46 6.04 8.17
CA PRO A 95 14.15 6.23 6.76
C PRO A 95 14.77 7.51 6.20
N SER A 96 15.44 7.38 5.07
CA SER A 96 16.01 8.51 4.35
C SER A 96 14.91 9.42 3.76
N PRO A 97 15.25 10.69 3.44
CA PRO A 97 14.33 11.56 2.71
C PRO A 97 13.91 10.96 1.35
N PHE A 98 14.80 10.21 0.70
CA PHE A 98 14.50 9.54 -0.57
C PHE A 98 13.46 8.43 -0.42
N SER A 99 13.63 7.51 0.53
CA SER A 99 12.63 6.45 0.75
C SER A 99 11.29 7.03 1.20
N THR A 100 11.31 8.12 1.99
CA THR A 100 10.10 8.85 2.39
C THR A 100 9.38 9.48 1.19
N GLY A 101 10.12 10.14 0.30
CA GLY A 101 9.58 10.74 -0.92
C GLY A 101 8.99 9.69 -1.87
N TYR A 102 9.74 8.61 -2.14
CA TYR A 102 9.26 7.51 -2.97
C TYR A 102 8.05 6.79 -2.34
N ALA A 103 8.01 6.64 -1.01
CA ALA A 103 6.85 6.07 -0.33
C ALA A 103 5.60 6.92 -0.52
N THR A 104 5.75 8.25 -0.43
CA THR A 104 4.64 9.18 -0.66
C THR A 104 4.10 9.06 -2.09
N ILE A 105 4.98 9.06 -3.10
CA ILE A 105 4.59 8.90 -4.51
C ILE A 105 3.87 7.56 -4.70
N TYR A 106 4.42 6.48 -4.16
CA TYR A 106 3.84 5.16 -4.35
C TYR A 106 2.47 5.00 -3.65
N LYS A 107 2.29 5.62 -2.47
CA LYS A 107 0.98 5.68 -1.79
C LYS A 107 -0.09 6.37 -2.65
N LEU A 108 0.28 7.41 -3.42
CA LEU A 108 -0.65 8.07 -4.34
C LEU A 108 -1.03 7.15 -5.51
N GLU A 109 -0.08 6.40 -6.05
CA GLU A 109 -0.36 5.40 -7.09
C GLU A 109 -1.27 4.28 -6.58
N LEU A 110 -1.02 3.77 -5.37
CA LEU A 110 -1.89 2.77 -4.75
C LEU A 110 -3.31 3.30 -4.54
N ALA A 111 -3.47 4.54 -4.07
CA ALA A 111 -4.78 5.16 -3.91
C ALA A 111 -5.51 5.33 -5.26
N ARG A 112 -4.78 5.69 -6.34
CA ARG A 112 -5.34 5.80 -7.69
C ARG A 112 -5.79 4.43 -8.22
N LEU A 113 -4.95 3.41 -8.10
CA LEU A 113 -5.28 2.06 -8.55
C LEU A 113 -6.44 1.46 -7.74
N ALA A 114 -6.46 1.69 -6.42
CA ALA A 114 -7.58 1.31 -5.57
C ALA A 114 -8.88 2.02 -6.00
N TRP A 115 -8.82 3.31 -6.36
CA TRP A 115 -9.98 4.03 -6.89
C TRP A 115 -10.51 3.37 -8.17
N LEU A 116 -9.64 3.05 -9.12
CA LEU A 116 -10.03 2.36 -10.36
C LEU A 116 -10.69 1.00 -10.09
N ALA A 117 -10.25 0.28 -9.06
CA ALA A 117 -10.79 -1.02 -8.70
C ALA A 117 -12.18 -0.96 -8.05
N ILE A 118 -12.56 0.19 -7.48
CA ILE A 118 -13.81 0.33 -6.72
C ILE A 118 -14.82 1.28 -7.35
N ILE A 119 -14.46 2.03 -8.41
CA ILE A 119 -15.23 3.17 -8.92
C ILE A 119 -16.71 2.86 -9.23
N ASP A 120 -17.01 1.64 -9.66
CA ASP A 120 -18.37 1.25 -10.04
C ASP A 120 -19.32 1.08 -8.84
N ASP A 121 -18.79 0.64 -7.69
CA ASP A 121 -19.52 0.52 -6.42
C ASP A 121 -18.54 0.67 -5.25
N PRO A 122 -18.17 1.92 -4.88
CA PRO A 122 -17.04 2.15 -4.00
C PRO A 122 -17.16 1.53 -2.62
N ALA A 123 -18.36 1.48 -2.04
CA ALA A 123 -18.56 0.91 -0.71
C ALA A 123 -18.38 -0.62 -0.74
N GLN A 124 -19.15 -1.29 -1.61
CA GLN A 124 -19.16 -2.75 -1.67
C GLN A 124 -17.83 -3.32 -2.17
N ARG A 125 -17.23 -2.70 -3.20
CA ARG A 125 -15.95 -3.13 -3.76
C ARG A 125 -14.80 -2.93 -2.78
N LEU A 126 -14.81 -1.83 -2.02
CA LEU A 126 -13.77 -1.57 -1.03
C LEU A 126 -13.80 -2.59 0.11
N GLU A 127 -15.00 -2.90 0.62
CA GLU A 127 -15.19 -3.96 1.62
C GLU A 127 -14.74 -5.33 1.08
N ALA A 128 -15.14 -5.67 -0.14
CA ALA A 128 -14.77 -6.93 -0.78
C ALA A 128 -13.24 -7.07 -0.94
N LEU A 129 -12.55 -6.02 -1.40
CA LEU A 129 -11.09 -6.01 -1.49
C LEU A 129 -10.45 -6.15 -0.11
N ALA A 130 -10.95 -5.40 0.88
CA ALA A 130 -10.44 -5.49 2.24
C ALA A 130 -10.61 -6.89 2.85
N ALA A 131 -11.68 -7.62 2.51
CA ALA A 131 -11.90 -8.99 2.95
C ALA A 131 -10.89 -10.00 2.38
N THR A 132 -10.27 -9.70 1.23
CA THR A 132 -9.20 -10.55 0.66
C THR A 132 -7.83 -10.31 1.30
N PHE A 133 -7.68 -9.23 2.07
CA PHE A 133 -6.43 -8.90 2.72
C PHE A 133 -6.16 -9.88 3.87
N ALA A 134 -5.21 -10.77 3.67
CA ALA A 134 -4.60 -11.55 4.74
C ALA A 134 -3.37 -10.78 5.26
N PRO A 135 -3.38 -10.27 6.50
CA PRO A 135 -2.18 -9.64 7.06
C PRO A 135 -1.04 -10.67 7.08
N PRO A 136 0.19 -10.27 6.73
CA PRO A 136 1.33 -11.18 6.79
C PRO A 136 1.48 -11.70 8.22
N GLU A 137 1.64 -13.02 8.39
CA GLU A 137 1.83 -13.62 9.70
C GLU A 137 2.92 -12.88 10.47
N LEU A 138 2.59 -12.41 11.68
CA LEU A 138 3.57 -11.95 12.65
C LEU A 138 4.48 -13.14 12.95
N ARG A 139 5.62 -13.23 12.27
CA ARG A 139 6.72 -14.07 12.72
C ARG A 139 7.24 -13.44 14.01
N THR A 140 6.59 -13.75 15.12
CA THR A 140 7.03 -13.43 16.47
C THR A 140 8.45 -13.99 16.58
N LYS A 141 9.46 -13.11 16.60
CA LYS A 141 10.77 -13.53 17.05
C LYS A 141 10.60 -13.87 18.53
N LEU A 142 10.55 -15.16 18.85
CA LEU A 142 10.84 -15.65 20.19
C LEU A 142 12.26 -15.14 20.49
N VAL A 143 12.35 -14.18 21.41
CA VAL A 143 13.59 -13.78 22.08
C VAL A 143 13.74 -14.70 23.29
#